data_AF-A0A8J4X357-F1
#
_entry.id   AF-A0A8J4X357-F1
#
_cell.length_a   1.000
_cell.length_b   1.000
_cell.length_c   1.000
_cell.angle_alpha   90.00
_cell.angle_beta   90.00
_cell.angle_gamma   90.00
#
_symmetry.space_group_name_H-M   'P 1'
#
loop_
_entity.id
_entity.type
_entity.pdbx_description
1 polymer ?
#
loop_
_entity_poly.entity_id
_entity_poly.type
_entity_poly.pdbx_seq_one_letter_code
_entity_poly.pdbx_strand_id
1 'polypeptide(L)'
;MTKWHFGLRENLGDPAPNSDLTLLHLIRERQREIAPFYTFNHVHGSVEVQSTSPSSDPVRSSTLGPEIGCSDLSGVTVVDFLGAGYTKTVLKVVLAQGLEVALKTVNHQGTDMRSCVEDFRDPEGCQDLVSFKLRKEIILLQRLQHPNIVELKGQCQDSTLVGGITAVLEQGTPVQMIQLLQSPWEERFRVCLGLVRLLHYLSLSPLGSVALLDFQPRQFIMVSGELKLTDLDDAIVAETGCRTSSDCVLQFPLRNFTFPCSGSGVCQGLNEMRNLYNAYRYFFIYLLPHQAPTILKPLVDQIMNTTGELKHGVNKTLEAFEEVLRVYKSGLHLQHMPSSVIEDYAVLKGMGTSGNKEYKCWPSYSHQGCMLSVHSAAEAAHICNSHPQCTSFSFSDQKTWTGILPRRLTNKQPACERFPLLCMMSDCEGLAMEEVGIVET
;
A
#
# COMPACT_ATOMS: atom_id res chain seq x y z
N MET A 1 15.01 1.54 34.76
CA MET A 1 13.55 1.60 35.02
C MET A 1 12.88 1.85 33.68
N THR A 2 11.69 1.29 33.45
CA THR A 2 11.11 1.19 32.10
C THR A 2 10.55 2.52 31.63
N LYS A 3 10.86 2.91 30.39
CA LYS A 3 10.42 4.18 29.79
C LYS A 3 9.17 3.92 28.97
N TRP A 4 8.14 4.74 29.18
CA TRP A 4 6.92 4.72 28.38
C TRP A 4 7.18 5.50 27.08
N HIS A 5 7.42 4.79 25.97
CA HIS A 5 7.50 5.38 24.63
C HIS A 5 6.21 5.05 23.87
N PHE A 6 5.43 6.07 23.51
CA PHE A 6 4.12 5.91 22.87
C PHE A 6 3.18 4.89 23.56
N GLY A 7 3.12 4.84 24.89
CA GLY A 7 2.26 3.85 25.55
C GLY A 7 2.84 2.43 25.59
N LEU A 8 4.08 2.20 25.16
CA LEU A 8 4.80 0.93 25.29
C LEU A 8 5.89 1.03 26.36
N ARG A 9 6.03 -0.08 27.10
CA ARG A 9 7.10 -0.30 28.07
C ARG A 9 8.37 -0.74 27.32
N GLU A 10 9.33 0.15 27.09
CA GLU A 10 10.63 -0.22 26.50
C GLU A 10 11.69 -0.54 27.57
N ASN A 11 12.39 -1.67 27.40
CA ASN A 11 13.60 -2.03 28.14
C ASN A 11 14.83 -1.44 27.42
N LEU A 12 14.98 -0.11 27.44
CA LEU A 12 16.21 0.54 27.01
C LEU A 12 17.24 0.45 28.14
N GLY A 13 18.41 -0.13 27.85
CA GLY A 13 19.55 -0.29 28.77
C GLY A 13 20.28 1.02 29.10
N ASP A 14 19.55 2.13 29.25
CA ASP A 14 20.08 3.45 29.56
C ASP A 14 20.12 3.73 31.08
N PRO A 15 21.05 4.58 31.54
CA PRO A 15 21.22 4.88 32.96
C PRO A 15 19.98 5.55 33.55
N ALA A 16 19.59 5.10 34.73
CA ALA A 16 18.31 5.42 35.39
C ALA A 16 18.04 6.94 35.50
N PRO A 17 16.91 7.43 34.95
CA PRO A 17 16.32 8.71 35.33
C PRO A 17 15.23 8.55 36.39
N ASN A 18 15.01 9.63 37.15
CA ASN A 18 14.22 9.82 38.37
C ASN A 18 12.98 8.92 38.62
N SER A 19 12.85 8.52 39.88
CA SER A 19 11.92 7.54 40.44
C SER A 19 10.46 7.99 40.65
N ASP A 20 9.98 9.07 40.02
CA ASP A 20 8.60 9.57 40.21
C ASP A 20 8.03 10.21 38.92
N LEU A 21 7.82 9.42 37.85
CA LEU A 21 7.00 9.89 36.73
C LEU A 21 5.52 9.67 37.04
N THR A 22 4.77 10.76 37.17
CA THR A 22 3.31 10.71 37.29
C THR A 22 2.65 10.54 35.92
N LEU A 23 1.45 9.94 35.88
CA LEU A 23 0.65 9.82 34.65
C LEU A 23 0.42 11.18 33.97
N LEU A 24 0.16 12.22 34.76
CA LEU A 24 0.04 13.60 34.26
C LEU A 24 1.31 14.12 33.58
N HIS A 25 2.48 13.72 34.05
CA HIS A 25 3.75 14.09 33.42
C HIS A 25 3.88 13.44 32.03
N LEU A 26 3.55 12.15 31.92
CA LEU A 26 3.56 11.42 30.64
C LEU A 26 2.58 12.02 29.63
N ILE A 27 1.35 12.33 30.06
CA ILE A 27 0.35 12.98 29.20
C ILE A 27 0.87 14.33 28.69
N ARG A 28 1.46 15.15 29.56
CA ARG A 28 2.05 16.44 29.16
C ARG A 28 3.22 16.29 28.20
N GLU A 29 4.05 15.25 28.37
CA GLU A 29 5.13 14.94 27.42
C GLU A 29 4.55 14.61 26.04
N ARG A 30 3.53 13.75 25.96
CA ARG A 30 2.86 13.40 24.69
C ARG A 30 2.21 14.61 24.03
N GLN A 31 1.58 15.49 24.80
CA GLN A 31 1.03 16.75 24.29
C GLN A 31 2.10 17.61 23.60
N ARG A 32 3.28 17.75 24.21
CA ARG A 32 4.40 18.50 23.61
C ARG A 32 4.94 17.83 22.36
N GLU A 33 4.92 16.50 22.32
CA GLU A 33 5.39 15.73 21.17
C GLU A 33 4.51 15.94 19.94
N ILE A 34 3.18 15.97 20.11
CA ILE A 34 2.25 16.15 18.99
C ILE A 34 2.00 17.62 18.64
N ALA A 35 2.28 18.56 19.55
CA ALA A 35 2.04 19.99 19.37
C ALA A 35 2.63 20.58 18.07
N PRO A 36 3.87 20.26 17.65
CA PRO A 36 4.46 20.81 16.42
C PRO A 36 3.68 20.44 15.16
N PHE A 37 2.99 19.30 15.17
CA PHE A 37 2.20 18.88 14.02
C PHE A 37 0.93 19.70 13.85
N TYR A 38 0.37 20.30 14.91
CA TYR A 38 -0.79 21.19 14.78
C TYR A 38 -0.44 22.55 14.16
N THR A 39 0.70 23.14 14.55
CA THR A 39 1.10 24.51 14.19
C THR A 39 1.73 24.69 12.81
N PHE A 40 2.01 23.61 12.08
CA PHE A 40 2.64 23.68 10.74
C PHE A 40 1.81 24.46 9.68
N ASN A 41 0.58 24.88 9.99
CA ASN A 41 -0.23 25.77 9.14
C ASN A 41 0.23 27.24 9.12
N HIS A 42 1.23 27.66 9.89
CA HIS A 42 1.56 29.08 10.06
C HIS A 42 2.95 29.57 9.63
N VAL A 43 3.82 28.74 9.03
CA VAL A 43 5.21 29.18 8.72
C VAL A 43 5.39 29.82 7.32
N HIS A 44 4.29 30.25 6.69
CA HIS A 44 4.33 31.30 5.65
C HIS A 44 3.40 32.46 6.04
N GLY A 45 3.69 33.10 7.17
CA GLY A 45 3.00 34.31 7.61
C GLY A 45 3.64 34.84 8.89
N SER A 46 4.35 35.94 8.76
CA SER A 46 5.03 36.67 9.83
C SER A 46 4.11 37.10 10.98
N VAL A 47 4.61 36.87 12.20
CA VAL A 47 4.56 37.73 13.41
C VAL A 47 3.31 37.69 14.31
N GLU A 48 3.65 37.54 15.59
CA GLU A 48 2.98 37.87 16.86
C GLU A 48 1.99 36.90 17.53
N VAL A 49 2.43 36.49 18.72
CA VAL A 49 1.74 35.71 19.75
C VAL A 49 0.71 36.60 20.43
N GLN A 50 -0.57 36.22 20.39
CA GLN A 50 -1.49 36.45 21.50
C GLN A 50 -2.37 35.23 21.72
N SER A 51 -2.38 34.83 23.00
CA SER A 51 -3.08 33.70 23.58
C SER A 51 -4.58 33.92 23.64
N THR A 52 -5.35 33.17 22.85
CA THR A 52 -6.76 32.87 23.13
C THR A 52 -7.17 31.58 22.42
N SER A 53 -7.90 30.75 23.17
CA SER A 53 -8.52 29.45 22.82
C SER A 53 -9.07 29.32 21.38
N PRO A 54 -8.94 28.16 20.71
CA PRO A 54 -9.55 27.97 19.40
C PRO A 54 -11.02 27.54 19.54
N SER A 55 -11.92 28.50 19.50
CA SER A 55 -13.28 28.29 19.01
C SER A 55 -13.25 28.29 17.48
N SER A 56 -13.76 27.21 16.89
CA SER A 56 -14.37 27.11 15.54
C SER A 56 -14.08 28.23 14.55
N ASP A 57 -13.30 27.94 13.49
CA ASP A 57 -13.64 28.40 12.15
C ASP A 57 -13.01 27.53 11.03
N PRO A 58 -13.69 27.38 9.88
CA PRO A 58 -13.40 26.35 8.89
C PRO A 58 -12.49 26.87 7.77
N VAL A 59 -11.36 26.21 7.54
CA VAL A 59 -10.53 26.48 6.34
C VAL A 59 -10.82 25.41 5.29
N ARG A 60 -11.60 25.82 4.28
CA ARG A 60 -11.85 25.11 3.02
C ARG A 60 -10.55 24.93 2.24
N SER A 61 -10.19 23.68 1.97
CA SER A 61 -9.45 23.29 0.76
C SER A 61 -10.24 22.21 0.04
N SER A 62 -10.63 22.52 -1.19
CA SER A 62 -11.60 21.84 -2.02
C SER A 62 -10.96 20.68 -2.80
N THR A 63 -11.20 19.44 -2.34
CA THR A 63 -11.29 18.20 -3.15
C THR A 63 -11.63 16.94 -2.33
N LEU A 64 -11.64 17.00 -0.99
CA LEU A 64 -12.16 15.89 -0.17
C LEU A 64 -13.69 15.92 -0.13
N GLY A 65 -14.33 14.75 -0.22
CA GLY A 65 -15.75 14.60 0.10
C GLY A 65 -16.08 15.08 1.53
N PRO A 66 -17.36 15.12 1.92
CA PRO A 66 -17.72 15.56 3.27
C PRO A 66 -16.98 14.72 4.32
N GLU A 67 -16.23 15.41 5.20
CA GLU A 67 -15.48 14.78 6.29
C GLU A 67 -16.46 14.12 7.27
N ILE A 68 -16.27 12.83 7.52
CA ILE A 68 -17.17 12.01 8.33
C ILE A 68 -16.99 12.36 9.81
N GLY A 69 -18.03 12.90 10.43
CA GLY A 69 -18.03 13.33 11.83
C GLY A 69 -18.74 12.36 12.77
N CYS A 70 -18.82 12.72 14.05
CA CYS A 70 -19.49 11.90 15.07
C CYS A 70 -20.97 11.63 14.78
N SER A 71 -21.68 12.58 14.16
CA SER A 71 -23.10 12.41 13.80
C SER A 71 -23.30 11.31 12.76
N ASP A 72 -22.36 11.15 11.84
CA ASP A 72 -22.42 10.15 10.78
C ASP A 72 -22.12 8.74 11.30
N LEU A 73 -21.51 8.67 12.48
CA LEU A 73 -21.30 7.42 13.22
C LEU A 73 -22.51 7.04 14.09
N SER A 74 -23.61 7.82 14.04
CA SER A 74 -24.86 7.39 14.67
C SER A 74 -25.57 6.35 13.78
N GLY A 75 -25.88 5.18 14.34
CA GLY A 75 -26.58 4.11 13.61
C GLY A 75 -25.72 3.31 12.61
N VAL A 76 -24.40 3.26 12.79
CA VAL A 76 -23.55 2.37 11.97
C VAL A 76 -23.87 0.90 12.26
N THR A 77 -23.69 0.05 11.26
CA THR A 77 -23.74 -1.39 11.44
C THR A 77 -22.32 -1.94 11.46
N VAL A 78 -21.93 -2.61 12.55
CA VAL A 78 -20.65 -3.32 12.62
C VAL A 78 -20.78 -4.60 11.80
N VAL A 79 -19.94 -4.71 10.76
CA VAL A 79 -19.95 -5.85 9.84
C VAL A 79 -18.95 -6.91 10.28
N ASP A 80 -17.73 -6.50 10.62
CA ASP A 80 -16.66 -7.44 10.94
C ASP A 80 -15.60 -6.83 11.86
N PHE A 81 -14.89 -7.69 12.58
CA PHE A 81 -13.70 -7.33 13.32
C PHE A 81 -12.47 -7.55 12.44
N LEU A 82 -11.77 -6.47 12.08
CA LEU A 82 -10.64 -6.55 11.16
C LEU A 82 -9.32 -6.86 11.88
N GLY A 83 -9.20 -6.48 13.16
CA GLY A 83 -8.04 -6.80 13.96
C GLY A 83 -7.92 -5.97 15.23
N ALA A 84 -7.07 -6.41 16.15
CA ALA A 84 -6.64 -5.62 17.29
C ALA A 84 -5.16 -5.82 17.55
N GLY A 85 -4.48 -4.72 17.87
CA GLY A 85 -3.08 -4.69 18.28
C GLY A 85 -2.94 -4.37 19.76
N TYR A 86 -1.71 -3.99 20.14
CA TYR A 86 -1.36 -3.60 21.50
C TYR A 86 -2.15 -2.38 21.98
N THR A 87 -2.45 -1.47 21.05
CA THR A 87 -3.03 -0.15 21.35
C THR A 87 -4.39 0.06 20.70
N LYS A 88 -4.63 -0.49 19.50
CA LYS A 88 -5.76 -0.10 18.64
C LYS A 88 -6.59 -1.31 18.24
N THR A 89 -7.88 -1.09 18.08
CA THR A 89 -8.82 -2.05 17.50
C THR A 89 -9.37 -1.48 16.20
N VAL A 90 -9.57 -2.35 15.20
CA VAL A 90 -10.10 -1.98 13.88
C VAL A 90 -11.36 -2.79 13.59
N LEU A 91 -12.43 -2.08 13.26
CA LEU A 91 -13.73 -2.65 12.90
C LEU A 91 -14.10 -2.26 11.47
N LYS A 92 -14.64 -3.21 10.70
CA LYS A 92 -15.34 -2.90 9.46
C LYS A 92 -16.77 -2.49 9.80
N VAL A 93 -17.19 -1.33 9.33
CA VAL A 93 -18.56 -0.85 9.52
C VAL A 93 -19.16 -0.38 8.21
N VAL A 94 -20.49 -0.40 8.16
CA VAL A 94 -21.29 0.23 7.10
C VAL A 94 -22.00 1.42 7.72
N LEU A 95 -21.74 2.60 7.16
CA LEU A 95 -22.42 3.85 7.55
C LEU A 95 -23.87 3.83 7.06
N ALA A 96 -24.73 4.68 7.62
CA ALA A 96 -26.16 4.74 7.25
C ALA A 96 -26.39 4.97 5.74
N GLN A 97 -25.45 5.66 5.09
CA GLN A 97 -25.41 5.91 3.64
C GLN A 97 -24.91 4.72 2.78
N GLY A 98 -24.65 3.55 3.38
CA GLY A 98 -24.19 2.34 2.69
C GLY A 98 -22.68 2.30 2.40
N LEU A 99 -21.92 3.31 2.82
CA LEU A 99 -20.47 3.34 2.62
C LEU A 99 -19.76 2.42 3.61
N GLU A 100 -18.92 1.51 3.11
CA GLU A 100 -18.03 0.67 3.92
C GLU A 100 -16.76 1.44 4.34
N VAL A 101 -16.47 1.46 5.63
CA VAL A 101 -15.29 2.13 6.20
C VAL A 101 -14.65 1.26 7.29
N ALA A 102 -13.38 1.55 7.60
CA ALA A 102 -12.69 0.97 8.75
C ALA A 102 -12.67 1.98 9.90
N LEU A 103 -13.18 1.60 11.07
CA LEU A 103 -13.09 2.38 12.29
C LEU A 103 -11.89 1.92 13.10
N LYS A 104 -10.96 2.82 13.39
CA LYS A 104 -9.81 2.58 14.27
C LYS A 104 -10.05 3.30 15.59
N THR A 105 -10.03 2.57 16.69
CA THR A 105 -10.27 3.07 18.06
C THR A 105 -9.20 2.55 19.03
N VAL A 106 -9.16 3.10 20.24
CA VAL A 106 -8.32 2.56 21.31
C VAL A 106 -8.81 1.16 21.72
N ASN A 107 -7.88 0.22 21.85
CA ASN A 107 -8.14 -1.11 22.36
C ASN A 107 -8.12 -1.10 23.90
N HIS A 108 -9.30 -1.03 24.52
CA HIS A 108 -9.43 -1.06 25.98
C HIS A 108 -8.89 -2.34 26.64
N GLN A 109 -8.82 -3.44 25.89
CA GLN A 109 -8.24 -4.72 26.34
C GLN A 109 -6.77 -4.89 25.90
N GLY A 110 -6.22 -3.89 25.22
CA GLY A 110 -4.87 -3.88 24.68
C GLY A 110 -3.80 -3.90 25.77
N THR A 111 -2.60 -4.34 25.40
CA THR A 111 -1.45 -4.40 26.31
C THR A 111 -1.09 -3.04 26.88
N ASP A 112 -1.17 -1.97 26.09
CA ASP A 112 -0.82 -0.61 26.53
C ASP A 112 -1.80 -0.12 27.61
N MET A 113 -3.10 -0.35 27.40
CA MET A 113 -4.13 -0.03 28.38
C MET A 113 -3.96 -0.83 29.67
N ARG A 114 -3.79 -2.17 29.57
CA ARG A 114 -3.61 -3.03 30.75
C ARG A 114 -2.37 -2.63 31.55
N SER A 115 -1.23 -2.45 30.89
CA SER A 115 0.02 -2.09 31.55
C SER A 115 -0.07 -0.71 32.21
N CYS A 116 -0.77 0.25 31.59
CA CYS A 116 -0.91 1.59 32.16
C CYS A 116 -1.79 1.55 33.42
N VAL A 117 -2.90 0.82 33.37
CA VAL A 117 -3.81 0.69 34.52
C VAL A 117 -3.14 -0.07 35.67
N GLU A 118 -2.31 -1.08 35.36
CA GLU A 118 -1.50 -1.78 36.36
C GLU A 118 -0.52 -0.83 37.08
N ASP A 119 0.15 0.06 36.33
CA ASP A 119 1.14 0.99 36.88
C ASP A 119 0.51 2.16 37.65
N PHE A 120 -0.57 2.76 37.12
CA PHE A 120 -1.10 4.05 37.63
C PHE A 120 -2.46 3.94 38.32
N ARG A 121 -3.20 2.84 38.15
CA ARG A 121 -4.54 2.62 38.71
C ARG A 121 -5.57 3.71 38.36
N ASP A 122 -5.40 4.34 37.19
CA ASP A 122 -6.28 5.40 36.66
C ASP A 122 -6.72 5.04 35.22
N PRO A 123 -7.88 4.36 35.06
CA PRO A 123 -8.37 3.96 33.74
C PRO A 123 -8.64 5.11 32.78
N GLU A 124 -9.17 6.24 33.27
CA GLU A 124 -9.52 7.40 32.43
C GLU A 124 -8.25 8.13 31.98
N GLY A 125 -7.31 8.40 32.89
CA GLY A 125 -6.02 8.97 32.54
C GLY A 125 -5.20 8.08 31.61
N CYS A 126 -5.28 6.75 31.79
CA CYS A 126 -4.64 5.81 30.87
C CYS A 126 -5.29 5.80 29.49
N GLN A 127 -6.61 5.91 29.40
CA GLN A 127 -7.29 6.06 28.12
C GLN A 127 -6.83 7.32 27.39
N ASP A 128 -6.72 8.47 28.07
CA ASP A 128 -6.20 9.70 27.46
C ASP A 128 -4.74 9.52 27.02
N LEU A 129 -3.87 8.94 27.86
CA LEU A 129 -2.48 8.68 27.50
C LEU A 129 -2.35 7.78 26.26
N VAL A 130 -3.06 6.65 26.23
CA VAL A 130 -3.01 5.71 25.10
C VAL A 130 -3.63 6.32 23.84
N SER A 131 -4.62 7.21 23.98
CA SER A 131 -5.23 7.90 22.83
C SER A 131 -4.24 8.73 22.01
N PHE A 132 -3.10 9.15 22.58
CA PHE A 132 -2.09 9.95 21.87
C PHE A 132 -1.49 9.22 20.66
N LYS A 133 -1.41 7.88 20.67
CA LYS A 133 -0.99 7.12 19.50
C LYS A 133 -1.95 7.33 18.32
N LEU A 134 -3.25 7.20 18.58
CA LEU A 134 -4.27 7.40 17.56
C LEU A 134 -4.40 8.87 17.15
N ARG A 135 -4.28 9.82 18.10
CA ARG A 135 -4.22 11.27 17.80
C ARG A 135 -3.05 11.60 16.88
N LYS A 136 -1.84 11.14 17.20
CA LYS A 136 -0.65 11.36 16.37
C LYS A 136 -0.86 10.80 14.96
N GLU A 137 -1.37 9.57 14.86
CA GLU A 137 -1.66 8.94 13.58
C GLU A 137 -2.66 9.75 12.75
N ILE A 138 -3.78 10.19 13.35
CA ILE A 138 -4.78 11.04 12.67
C ILE A 138 -4.15 12.32 12.15
N ILE A 139 -3.37 13.03 12.96
CA ILE A 139 -2.70 14.27 12.54
C ILE A 139 -1.75 13.99 11.37
N LEU A 140 -0.98 12.90 11.45
CA LEU A 140 -0.07 12.53 10.36
C LEU A 140 -0.83 12.16 9.09
N LEU A 141 -1.95 11.44 9.16
CA LEU A 141 -2.80 11.14 8.00
C LEU A 141 -3.42 12.40 7.38
N GLN A 142 -3.76 13.40 8.19
CA GLN A 142 -4.25 14.70 7.68
C GLN A 142 -3.17 15.45 6.90
N ARG A 143 -1.90 15.34 7.32
CA ARG A 143 -0.77 16.09 6.74
C ARG A 143 -0.04 15.34 5.64
N LEU A 144 -0.03 14.01 5.68
CA LEU A 144 0.66 13.14 4.73
C LEU A 144 -0.37 12.52 3.78
N GLN A 145 -0.68 13.23 2.70
CA GLN A 145 -1.64 12.80 1.68
C GLN A 145 -0.89 12.26 0.45
N HIS A 146 -1.05 10.98 0.19
CA HIS A 146 -0.44 10.30 -0.96
C HIS A 146 -1.31 9.10 -1.37
N PRO A 147 -1.38 8.72 -2.68
CA PRO A 147 -2.19 7.60 -3.13
C PRO A 147 -1.88 6.25 -2.45
N ASN A 148 -0.64 6.09 -1.97
CA ASN A 148 -0.16 4.90 -1.24
C ASN A 148 -0.14 5.09 0.30
N ILE A 149 -0.89 6.05 0.83
CA ILE A 149 -1.23 6.18 2.26
C ILE A 149 -2.75 6.00 2.38
N VAL A 150 -3.20 5.34 3.45
CA VAL A 150 -4.63 5.15 3.70
C VAL A 150 -5.35 6.49 3.82
N GLU A 151 -6.49 6.62 3.16
CA GLU A 151 -7.30 7.83 3.23
C GLU A 151 -8.03 7.92 4.58
N LEU A 152 -7.77 9.01 5.32
CA LEU A 152 -8.58 9.43 6.45
C LEU A 152 -9.85 10.12 5.91
N LYS A 153 -10.99 9.47 6.07
CA LYS A 153 -12.30 10.00 5.65
C LYS A 153 -12.96 10.88 6.70
N GLY A 154 -12.50 10.79 7.95
CA GLY A 154 -12.99 11.60 9.04
C GLY A 154 -12.54 11.11 10.40
N GLN A 155 -13.01 11.77 11.44
CA GLN A 155 -12.66 11.47 12.83
C GLN A 155 -13.81 11.85 13.77
N CYS A 156 -13.86 11.19 14.92
CA CYS A 156 -14.81 11.53 15.97
C CYS A 156 -14.13 11.53 17.33
N GLN A 157 -14.36 12.59 18.09
CA GLN A 157 -14.04 12.66 19.51
C GLN A 157 -15.28 12.25 20.29
N ASP A 158 -15.14 11.27 21.17
CA ASP A 158 -16.18 10.75 22.05
C ASP A 158 -17.34 10.08 21.29
N SER A 159 -16.98 9.14 20.41
CA SER A 159 -17.95 8.28 19.73
C SER A 159 -18.84 7.54 20.73
N THR A 160 -20.16 7.61 20.56
CA THR A 160 -21.13 6.90 21.43
C THR A 160 -21.03 5.38 21.32
N LEU A 161 -20.40 4.86 20.25
CA LEU A 161 -20.25 3.43 20.01
C LEU A 161 -19.11 2.80 20.82
N VAL A 162 -18.00 3.51 20.99
CA VAL A 162 -16.75 2.93 21.52
C VAL A 162 -16.10 3.78 22.61
N GLY A 163 -16.50 5.06 22.74
CA GLY A 163 -15.88 6.03 23.65
C GLY A 163 -14.53 6.55 23.13
N GLY A 164 -14.20 7.79 23.47
CA GLY A 164 -12.93 8.42 23.10
C GLY A 164 -12.75 8.67 21.59
N ILE A 165 -11.50 8.81 21.16
CA ILE A 165 -11.15 9.18 19.79
C ILE A 165 -11.26 7.99 18.82
N THR A 166 -11.86 8.25 17.66
CA THR A 166 -12.07 7.28 16.57
C THR A 166 -11.59 7.90 15.25
N ALA A 167 -10.79 7.15 14.49
CA ALA A 167 -10.45 7.49 13.11
C ALA A 167 -11.34 6.70 12.14
N VAL A 168 -11.83 7.36 11.09
CA VAL A 168 -12.61 6.76 10.00
C VAL A 168 -11.72 6.67 8.77
N LEU A 169 -11.37 5.46 8.36
CA LEU A 169 -10.44 5.20 7.28
C LEU A 169 -11.13 4.53 6.09
N GLU A 170 -10.57 4.68 4.89
CA GLU A 170 -10.97 3.83 3.77
C GLU A 170 -10.76 2.35 4.11
N GLN A 171 -11.65 1.50 3.58
CA GLN A 171 -11.61 0.07 3.83
C GLN A 171 -10.77 -0.63 2.75
N GLY A 172 -9.91 -1.55 3.18
CA GLY A 172 -9.11 -2.39 2.31
C GLY A 172 -8.88 -3.77 2.89
N THR A 173 -8.06 -4.57 2.22
CA THR A 173 -7.72 -5.93 2.64
C THR A 173 -6.26 -6.00 3.11
N PRO A 174 -5.94 -6.62 4.26
CA PRO A 174 -4.56 -6.79 4.70
C PRO A 174 -3.68 -7.43 3.64
N VAL A 175 -2.44 -6.96 3.51
CA VAL A 175 -1.48 -7.53 2.56
C VAL A 175 -1.12 -8.95 2.94
N GLN A 176 -1.35 -9.89 2.01
CA GLN A 176 -0.93 -11.28 2.13
C GLN A 176 0.17 -11.55 1.10
N MET A 177 1.39 -11.82 1.57
CA MET A 177 2.54 -12.03 0.69
C MET A 177 2.32 -13.19 -0.31
N ILE A 178 1.66 -14.27 0.15
CA ILE A 178 1.34 -15.43 -0.71
C ILE A 178 0.42 -15.00 -1.87
N GLN A 179 -0.58 -14.17 -1.61
CA GLN A 179 -1.49 -13.68 -2.66
C GLN A 179 -0.74 -12.78 -3.65
N LEU A 180 0.14 -11.89 -3.17
CA LEU A 180 0.97 -11.06 -4.05
C LEU A 180 1.90 -11.91 -4.92
N LEU A 181 2.53 -12.95 -4.37
CA LEU A 181 3.40 -13.86 -5.13
C LEU A 181 2.63 -14.67 -6.20
N GLN A 182 1.33 -14.88 -6.00
CA GLN A 182 0.45 -15.55 -6.96
C GLN A 182 -0.12 -14.60 -8.02
N SER A 183 0.07 -13.28 -7.85
CA SER A 183 -0.39 -12.29 -8.82
C SER A 183 0.54 -12.18 -10.03
N PRO A 184 0.01 -11.75 -11.20
CA PRO A 184 0.81 -11.46 -12.38
C PRO A 184 1.98 -10.52 -12.07
N TRP A 185 3.09 -10.66 -12.80
CA TRP A 185 4.28 -9.82 -12.58
C TRP A 185 3.96 -8.32 -12.67
N GLU A 186 3.05 -7.92 -13.57
CA GLU A 186 2.59 -6.55 -13.72
C GLU A 186 1.96 -5.98 -12.43
N GLU A 187 1.14 -6.76 -11.71
CA GLU A 187 0.55 -6.35 -10.43
C GLU A 187 1.58 -6.30 -9.30
N ARG A 188 2.51 -7.27 -9.28
CA ARG A 188 3.65 -7.23 -8.34
C ARG A 188 4.52 -5.99 -8.55
N PHE A 189 4.76 -5.64 -9.80
CA PHE A 189 5.49 -4.44 -10.17
C PHE A 189 4.74 -3.16 -9.76
N ARG A 190 3.41 -3.12 -9.93
CA ARG A 190 2.56 -2.02 -9.46
C ARG A 190 2.75 -1.75 -7.96
N VAL A 191 2.71 -2.81 -7.15
CA VAL A 191 2.91 -2.73 -5.70
C VAL A 191 4.28 -2.14 -5.36
N CYS A 192 5.35 -2.65 -5.98
CA CYS A 192 6.71 -2.15 -5.72
C CYS A 192 6.89 -0.70 -6.18
N LEU A 193 6.34 -0.33 -7.35
CA LEU A 193 6.37 1.04 -7.86
C LEU A 193 5.62 2.01 -6.95
N GLY A 194 4.41 1.65 -6.51
CA GLY A 194 3.63 2.44 -5.55
C GLY A 194 4.38 2.65 -4.24
N LEU A 195 5.08 1.61 -3.76
CA LEU A 195 5.91 1.70 -2.58
C LEU A 195 7.09 2.66 -2.78
N VAL A 196 7.83 2.60 -3.89
CA VAL A 196 8.95 3.54 -4.15
C VAL A 196 8.44 4.99 -4.28
N ARG A 197 7.30 5.20 -4.93
CA ARG A 197 6.66 6.53 -5.01
C ARG A 197 6.29 7.06 -3.62
N LEU A 198 5.73 6.20 -2.76
CA LEU A 198 5.49 6.54 -1.35
C LEU A 198 6.79 6.94 -0.64
N LEU A 199 7.85 6.16 -0.78
CA LEU A 199 9.11 6.43 -0.09
C LEU A 199 9.74 7.74 -0.56
N HIS A 200 9.64 8.05 -1.86
CA HIS A 200 10.08 9.31 -2.42
C HIS A 200 9.27 10.49 -1.87
N TYR A 201 7.95 10.34 -1.74
CA TYR A 201 7.11 11.34 -1.09
C TYR A 201 7.51 11.56 0.38
N LEU A 202 7.76 10.49 1.13
CA LEU A 202 8.13 10.56 2.54
C LEU A 202 9.52 11.18 2.77
N SER A 203 10.49 10.99 1.86
CA SER A 203 11.81 11.62 1.97
C SER A 203 11.78 13.13 1.75
N LEU A 204 10.79 13.61 1.00
CA LEU A 204 10.57 15.03 0.67
C LEU A 204 9.34 15.62 1.38
N SER A 205 8.85 14.97 2.44
CA SER A 205 7.59 15.36 3.06
C SER A 205 7.66 16.79 3.62
N PRO A 206 6.54 17.54 3.61
CA PRO A 206 6.49 18.90 4.14
C PRO A 206 6.80 18.96 5.65
N LEU A 207 6.68 17.84 6.36
CA LEU A 207 7.01 17.74 7.79
C LEU A 207 8.49 17.46 8.05
N GLY A 208 9.29 17.29 6.99
CA GLY A 208 10.63 16.71 7.04
C GLY A 208 10.64 15.26 6.55
N SER A 209 11.86 14.72 6.40
CA SER A 209 12.12 13.35 5.96
C SER A 209 11.54 12.34 6.98
N VAL A 210 10.57 11.54 6.54
CA VAL A 210 9.82 10.64 7.42
C VAL A 210 10.46 9.25 7.44
N ALA A 211 10.78 8.72 8.62
CA ALA A 211 11.13 7.30 8.81
C ALA A 211 9.96 6.52 9.40
N LEU A 212 9.72 5.35 8.83
CA LEU A 212 8.74 4.38 9.31
C LEU A 212 9.48 3.35 10.19
N LEU A 213 9.26 3.42 11.49
CA LEU A 213 9.94 2.53 12.44
C LEU A 213 9.37 1.10 12.39
N ASP A 214 8.06 0.94 12.23
CA ASP A 214 7.42 -0.35 11.99
C ASP A 214 7.09 -0.56 10.50
N PHE A 215 8.11 -0.77 9.68
CA PHE A 215 7.93 -1.05 8.26
C PHE A 215 7.72 -2.55 8.03
N GLN A 216 6.57 -3.10 8.37
CA GLN A 216 6.27 -4.52 8.12
C GLN A 216 5.14 -4.67 7.11
N PRO A 217 5.08 -5.79 6.35
CA PRO A 217 3.99 -6.02 5.39
C PRO A 217 2.59 -5.88 6.00
N ARG A 218 2.43 -6.25 7.27
CA ARG A 218 1.18 -6.12 8.03
C ARG A 218 0.72 -4.66 8.26
N GLN A 219 1.59 -3.68 8.08
CA GLN A 219 1.27 -2.25 8.16
C GLN A 219 0.77 -1.67 6.84
N PHE A 220 0.52 -2.54 5.86
CA PHE A 220 -0.02 -2.17 4.57
C PHE A 220 -1.31 -2.95 4.27
N ILE A 221 -2.19 -2.31 3.51
CA ILE A 221 -3.41 -2.89 2.95
C ILE A 221 -3.39 -2.75 1.43
N MET A 222 -4.22 -3.54 0.76
CA MET A 222 -4.56 -3.37 -0.65
C MET A 222 -5.92 -2.69 -0.77
N VAL A 223 -5.99 -1.65 -1.60
CA VAL A 223 -7.23 -0.96 -1.97
C VAL A 223 -7.22 -0.79 -3.48
N SER A 224 -8.12 -1.46 -4.19
CA SER A 224 -8.25 -1.35 -5.66
C SER A 224 -6.93 -1.60 -6.43
N GLY A 225 -6.14 -2.57 -5.96
CA GLY A 225 -4.83 -2.92 -6.54
C GLY A 225 -3.66 -2.03 -6.12
N GLU A 226 -3.89 -0.99 -5.33
CA GLU A 226 -2.84 -0.14 -4.75
C GLU A 226 -2.45 -0.60 -3.35
N LEU A 227 -1.14 -0.66 -3.08
CA LEU A 227 -0.59 -0.85 -1.74
C LEU A 227 -0.69 0.47 -0.96
N LYS A 228 -1.25 0.45 0.25
CA LYS A 228 -1.41 1.64 1.09
C LYS A 228 -0.91 1.42 2.51
N LEU A 229 -0.13 2.36 3.03
CA LEU A 229 0.35 2.38 4.42
C LEU A 229 -0.79 2.78 5.37
N THR A 230 -0.98 2.04 6.46
CA THR A 230 -2.08 2.25 7.41
C THR A 230 -1.68 2.68 8.81
N ASP A 231 -0.41 2.59 9.18
CA ASP A 231 0.05 2.83 10.56
C ASP A 231 1.20 3.84 10.55
N LEU A 232 0.97 4.98 11.21
CA LEU A 232 1.88 6.15 11.22
C LEU A 232 2.20 6.64 12.64
N ASP A 233 1.68 6.03 13.70
CA ASP A 233 1.92 6.49 15.07
C ASP A 233 3.38 6.42 15.50
N ASP A 234 4.13 5.42 15.01
CA ASP A 234 5.56 5.27 15.28
C ASP A 234 6.45 6.00 14.25
N ALA A 235 5.88 6.80 13.34
CA ALA A 235 6.66 7.57 12.39
C ALA A 235 7.46 8.69 13.08
N ILE A 236 8.68 8.92 12.59
CA ILE A 236 9.54 10.04 12.97
C ILE A 236 9.72 10.95 11.75
N VAL A 237 9.68 12.27 11.94
CA VAL A 237 9.74 13.26 10.84
C VAL A 237 11.06 14.05 10.79
N ALA A 238 11.96 13.77 11.73
CA ALA A 238 13.26 14.40 11.83
C ALA A 238 14.38 13.37 11.64
N GLU A 239 15.48 13.81 11.03
CA GLU A 239 16.70 13.02 10.94
C GLU A 239 17.38 12.92 12.31
N THR A 240 18.07 11.80 12.54
CA THR A 240 18.82 11.57 13.78
C THR A 240 19.98 12.54 13.90
N GLY A 241 20.14 13.19 15.06
CA GLY A 241 21.32 14.00 15.36
C GLY A 241 22.57 13.14 15.56
N CYS A 242 23.73 13.65 15.14
CA CYS A 242 25.01 12.93 15.21
C CYS A 242 26.17 13.86 15.56
N ARG A 243 27.21 13.26 16.15
CA ARG A 243 28.52 13.88 16.36
C ARG A 243 29.54 13.36 15.36
N THR A 244 29.45 12.06 15.05
CA THR A 244 30.33 11.39 14.08
C THR A 244 29.51 10.44 13.22
N SER A 245 30.09 9.99 12.11
CA SER A 245 29.43 9.02 11.20
C SER A 245 29.13 7.68 11.86
N SER A 246 29.76 7.33 12.98
CA SER A 246 29.42 6.11 13.75
C SER A 246 28.06 6.19 14.44
N ASP A 247 27.49 7.38 14.59
CA ASP A 247 26.14 7.57 15.11
C ASP A 247 25.07 7.31 14.02
N CYS A 248 25.47 7.33 12.74
CA CYS A 248 24.61 7.22 11.57
C CYS A 248 24.65 5.82 10.97
N VAL A 249 24.26 4.82 11.78
CA VAL A 249 24.28 3.41 11.38
C VAL A 249 22.88 2.85 11.28
N LEU A 250 22.57 2.24 10.13
CA LEU A 250 21.41 1.38 9.97
C LEU A 250 21.84 -0.07 10.18
N GLN A 251 21.24 -0.71 11.18
CA GLN A 251 21.49 -2.11 11.50
C GLN A 251 20.31 -2.97 11.03
N PHE A 252 20.62 -3.99 10.23
CA PHE A 252 19.67 -5.01 9.80
C PHE A 252 20.26 -6.40 10.10
N PRO A 253 19.43 -7.45 10.22
CA PRO A 253 19.89 -8.77 10.67
C PRO A 253 21.08 -9.36 9.89
N LEU A 254 21.22 -9.01 8.60
CA LEU A 254 22.26 -9.55 7.73
C LEU A 254 23.25 -8.49 7.22
N ARG A 255 22.99 -7.19 7.45
CA ARG A 255 23.76 -6.08 6.86
C ARG A 255 23.68 -4.83 7.71
N ASN A 256 24.79 -4.09 7.74
CA ASN A 256 24.86 -2.77 8.35
C ASN A 256 25.30 -1.75 7.31
N PHE A 257 24.74 -0.55 7.40
CA PHE A 257 25.09 0.56 6.53
C PHE A 257 25.45 1.77 7.39
N THR A 258 26.60 2.37 7.11
CA THR A 258 27.09 3.57 7.81
C THR A 258 27.07 4.75 6.86
N PHE A 259 26.47 5.84 7.30
CA PHE A 259 26.33 7.07 6.51
C PHE A 259 27.13 8.21 7.14
N PRO A 260 27.55 9.23 6.36
CA PRO A 260 28.27 10.36 6.92
C PRO A 260 27.37 11.21 7.82
N CYS A 261 27.91 11.66 8.95
CA CYS A 261 27.31 12.74 9.73
C CYS A 261 27.53 14.08 9.01
N SER A 262 26.48 14.85 8.78
CA SER A 262 26.59 16.14 8.10
C SER A 262 27.29 17.19 8.97
N GLY A 263 27.78 18.27 8.35
CA GLY A 263 28.35 19.41 9.09
C GLY A 263 27.36 20.13 10.01
N SER A 264 26.05 19.92 9.84
CA SER A 264 25.00 20.41 10.74
C SER A 264 24.69 19.45 11.90
N GLY A 265 25.44 18.35 12.04
CA GLY A 265 25.27 17.38 13.12
C GLY A 265 24.03 16.51 12.96
N VAL A 266 23.64 16.18 11.73
CA VAL A 266 22.52 15.26 11.44
C VAL A 266 22.91 14.17 10.45
N CYS A 267 22.33 12.99 10.60
CA CYS A 267 22.51 11.87 9.68
C CYS A 267 21.66 12.11 8.43
N GLN A 268 22.14 12.92 7.51
CA GLN A 268 21.37 13.32 6.33
C GLN A 268 20.99 12.10 5.47
N GLY A 269 19.69 11.93 5.22
CA GLY A 269 19.14 10.84 4.40
C GLY A 269 19.05 9.49 5.11
N LEU A 270 19.25 9.43 6.43
CA LEU A 270 19.18 8.17 7.16
C LEU A 270 17.76 7.58 7.14
N ASN A 271 16.75 8.44 7.26
CA ASN A 271 15.34 8.04 7.24
C ASN A 271 14.92 7.43 5.89
N GLU A 272 15.28 8.06 4.77
CA GLU A 272 14.98 7.51 3.44
C GLU A 272 15.67 6.16 3.20
N MET A 273 16.94 6.02 3.61
CA MET A 273 17.72 4.80 3.43
C MET A 273 17.16 3.64 4.25
N ARG A 274 16.68 3.92 5.46
CA ARG A 274 15.98 2.94 6.31
C ARG A 274 14.73 2.43 5.61
N ASN A 275 13.87 3.34 5.15
CA ASN A 275 12.63 2.97 4.49
C ASN A 275 12.90 2.19 3.20
N LEU A 276 13.87 2.64 2.40
CA LEU A 276 14.23 2.03 1.12
C LEU A 276 14.74 0.59 1.30
N TYR A 277 15.62 0.35 2.28
CA TYR A 277 16.08 -1.01 2.55
C TYR A 277 14.98 -1.93 3.10
N ASN A 278 14.06 -1.38 3.91
CA ASN A 278 12.91 -2.13 4.39
C ASN A 278 11.98 -2.53 3.22
N ALA A 279 11.72 -1.62 2.27
CA ALA A 279 10.99 -1.95 1.05
C ALA A 279 11.68 -3.05 0.24
N TYR A 280 13.00 -2.97 0.10
CA TYR A 280 13.78 -4.00 -0.56
C TYR A 280 13.61 -5.38 0.09
N ARG A 281 13.90 -5.48 1.40
CA ARG A 281 13.96 -6.77 2.10
C ARG A 281 12.59 -7.41 2.34
N TYR A 282 11.51 -6.63 2.38
CA TYR A 282 10.16 -7.15 2.60
C TYR A 282 9.36 -7.33 1.32
N PHE A 283 9.63 -6.55 0.27
CA PHE A 283 8.83 -6.58 -0.95
C PHE A 283 9.69 -6.91 -2.18
N PHE A 284 10.71 -6.11 -2.49
CA PHE A 284 11.33 -6.17 -3.82
C PHE A 284 11.99 -7.53 -4.09
N ILE A 285 12.68 -8.11 -3.10
CA ILE A 285 13.36 -9.41 -3.25
C ILE A 285 12.40 -10.56 -3.59
N TYR A 286 11.14 -10.45 -3.19
CA TYR A 286 10.14 -11.47 -3.44
C TYR A 286 9.29 -11.16 -4.67
N LEU A 287 8.99 -9.88 -4.91
CA LEU A 287 7.99 -9.49 -5.89
C LEU A 287 8.55 -9.19 -7.28
N LEU A 288 9.80 -8.71 -7.41
CA LEU A 288 10.33 -8.26 -8.71
C LEU A 288 11.02 -9.35 -9.56
N PRO A 289 11.95 -10.17 -9.03
CA PRO A 289 12.84 -10.96 -9.90
C PRO A 289 12.12 -12.16 -10.55
N HIS A 290 11.13 -12.74 -9.87
CA HIS A 290 10.46 -13.94 -10.36
C HIS A 290 9.56 -13.63 -11.56
N GLN A 291 9.77 -14.32 -12.68
CA GLN A 291 8.96 -14.21 -13.91
C GLN A 291 8.91 -12.80 -14.52
N ALA A 292 9.93 -11.96 -14.27
CA ALA A 292 10.07 -10.70 -14.98
C ALA A 292 10.23 -10.93 -16.50
N PRO A 293 9.58 -10.13 -17.36
CA PRO A 293 9.77 -10.20 -18.81
C PRO A 293 11.25 -10.13 -19.19
N THR A 294 11.68 -10.93 -20.16
CA THR A 294 13.11 -11.12 -20.48
C THR A 294 13.85 -9.82 -20.76
N ILE A 295 13.24 -8.86 -21.47
CA ILE A 295 13.90 -7.57 -21.74
C ILE A 295 14.05 -6.71 -20.48
N LEU A 296 13.19 -6.89 -19.48
CA LEU A 296 13.18 -6.09 -18.26
C LEU A 296 14.14 -6.65 -17.21
N LYS A 297 14.55 -7.92 -17.33
CA LYS A 297 15.47 -8.57 -16.37
C LYS A 297 16.72 -7.75 -16.08
N PRO A 298 17.46 -7.18 -17.05
CA PRO A 298 18.64 -6.36 -16.75
C PRO A 298 18.32 -5.12 -15.89
N LEU A 299 17.19 -4.45 -16.16
CA LEU A 299 16.75 -3.29 -15.38
C LEU A 299 16.31 -3.70 -13.98
N VAL A 300 15.57 -4.81 -13.87
CA VAL A 300 15.15 -5.38 -12.58
C VAL A 300 16.36 -5.78 -11.75
N ASP A 301 17.32 -6.51 -12.33
CA ASP A 301 18.54 -6.94 -11.63
C ASP A 301 19.37 -5.73 -11.18
N GLN A 302 19.44 -4.68 -11.98
CA GLN A 302 20.07 -3.42 -11.59
C GLN A 302 19.36 -2.78 -10.38
N ILE A 303 18.02 -2.71 -10.37
CA ILE A 303 17.24 -2.23 -9.24
C ILE A 303 17.53 -3.06 -7.98
N MET A 304 17.51 -4.39 -8.11
CA MET A 304 17.76 -5.32 -7.01
C MET A 304 19.15 -5.13 -6.40
N ASN A 305 20.19 -5.03 -7.24
CA ASN A 305 21.57 -4.84 -6.79
C ASN A 305 21.77 -3.46 -6.15
N THR A 306 21.32 -2.39 -6.81
CA THR A 306 21.52 -1.01 -6.33
C THR A 306 20.76 -0.75 -5.03
N THR A 307 19.54 -1.24 -4.90
CA THR A 307 18.72 -1.07 -3.70
C THR A 307 19.18 -1.98 -2.55
N GLY A 308 19.56 -3.23 -2.85
CA GLY A 308 20.02 -4.18 -1.84
C GLY A 308 21.36 -3.78 -1.20
N GLU A 309 22.22 -3.08 -1.94
CA GLU A 309 23.48 -2.51 -1.43
C GLU A 309 23.36 -1.05 -0.98
N LEU A 310 22.14 -0.46 -1.02
CA LEU A 310 21.90 0.97 -0.74
C LEU A 310 22.90 1.91 -1.45
N LYS A 311 23.21 1.63 -2.71
CA LYS A 311 24.17 2.42 -3.51
C LYS A 311 23.66 3.83 -3.80
N HIS A 312 22.34 3.99 -3.86
CA HIS A 312 21.66 5.25 -4.18
C HIS A 312 20.44 5.45 -3.29
N GLY A 313 20.02 6.71 -3.14
CA GLY A 313 18.79 7.07 -2.43
C GLY A 313 17.52 6.87 -3.27
N VAL A 314 16.38 7.17 -2.66
CA VAL A 314 15.06 6.80 -3.22
C VAL A 314 14.76 7.45 -4.56
N ASN A 315 15.24 8.67 -4.82
CA ASN A 315 15.02 9.36 -6.10
C ASN A 315 15.60 8.57 -7.29
N LYS A 316 16.83 8.07 -7.17
CA LYS A 316 17.47 7.27 -8.22
C LYS A 316 16.81 5.90 -8.38
N THR A 317 16.35 5.31 -7.28
CA THR A 317 15.55 4.09 -7.36
C THR A 317 14.24 4.36 -8.09
N LEU A 318 13.53 5.46 -7.81
CA LEU A 318 12.30 5.83 -8.51
C LEU A 318 12.53 6.01 -10.01
N GLU A 319 13.59 6.73 -10.42
CA GLU A 319 13.95 6.88 -11.83
C GLU A 319 14.10 5.51 -12.53
N ALA A 320 14.76 4.54 -11.88
CA ALA A 320 14.92 3.20 -12.44
C ALA A 320 13.59 2.43 -12.55
N PHE A 321 12.71 2.56 -11.56
CA PHE A 321 11.37 1.96 -11.61
C PHE A 321 10.49 2.60 -12.71
N GLU A 322 10.51 3.92 -12.87
CA GLU A 322 9.76 4.60 -13.94
C GLU A 322 10.29 4.21 -15.33
N GLU A 323 11.60 3.97 -15.46
CA GLU A 323 12.18 3.44 -16.69
C GLU A 323 11.66 2.04 -17.03
N VAL A 324 11.57 1.14 -16.03
CA VAL A 324 10.94 -0.18 -16.21
C VAL A 324 9.49 -0.03 -16.66
N LEU A 325 8.71 0.88 -16.04
CA LEU A 325 7.33 1.14 -16.43
C LEU A 325 7.23 1.63 -17.88
N ARG A 326 8.13 2.54 -18.29
CA ARG A 326 8.17 3.10 -19.64
C ARG A 326 8.46 2.03 -20.69
N VAL A 327 9.45 1.16 -20.45
CA VAL A 327 9.81 0.05 -21.35
C VAL A 327 8.71 -1.00 -21.41
N TYR A 328 8.06 -1.30 -20.27
CA TYR A 328 6.92 -2.21 -20.23
C TYR A 328 5.75 -1.65 -21.06
N LYS A 329 5.28 -0.43 -20.76
CA LYS A 329 4.14 0.22 -21.45
C LYS A 329 4.34 0.38 -22.96
N SER A 330 5.55 0.68 -23.39
CA SER A 330 5.85 0.89 -24.81
C SER A 330 5.81 -0.39 -25.65
N GLY A 331 5.76 -1.57 -25.04
CA GLY A 331 5.80 -2.85 -25.76
C GLY A 331 7.16 -3.12 -26.43
N LEU A 332 8.20 -2.33 -26.12
CA LEU A 332 9.56 -2.49 -26.67
C LEU A 332 10.13 -3.89 -26.40
N HIS A 333 9.68 -4.54 -25.32
CA HIS A 333 10.03 -5.91 -24.97
C HIS A 333 9.58 -6.97 -25.99
N LEU A 334 8.74 -6.60 -26.96
CA LEU A 334 8.15 -7.49 -27.95
C LEU A 334 8.68 -7.25 -29.38
N GLN A 335 9.61 -6.31 -29.58
CA GLN A 335 10.10 -5.92 -30.93
C GLN A 335 10.75 -7.05 -31.73
N HIS A 336 11.20 -8.12 -31.08
CA HIS A 336 11.83 -9.27 -31.74
C HIS A 336 10.88 -10.47 -31.88
N MET A 337 9.57 -10.27 -31.70
CA MET A 337 8.60 -11.35 -31.83
C MET A 337 8.29 -11.61 -33.31
N PRO A 338 8.46 -12.83 -33.83
CA PRO A 338 8.22 -13.13 -35.23
C PRO A 338 6.73 -12.98 -35.56
N SER A 339 6.42 -12.23 -36.61
CA SER A 339 5.06 -12.01 -37.09
C SER A 339 4.35 -13.31 -37.53
N SER A 340 5.13 -14.34 -37.89
CA SER A 340 4.61 -15.64 -38.31
C SER A 340 3.84 -16.38 -37.21
N VAL A 341 4.00 -15.98 -35.94
CA VAL A 341 3.33 -16.64 -34.80
C VAL A 341 1.80 -16.53 -34.85
N ILE A 342 1.27 -15.52 -35.57
CA ILE A 342 -0.18 -15.33 -35.73
C ILE A 342 -0.72 -15.90 -37.06
N GLU A 343 0.14 -16.39 -37.96
CA GLU A 343 -0.30 -16.89 -39.28
C GLU A 343 -1.21 -18.11 -39.15
N ASP A 344 -0.97 -18.94 -38.14
CA ASP A 344 -1.78 -20.12 -37.82
C ASP A 344 -3.08 -19.75 -37.07
N TYR A 345 -3.50 -18.48 -37.02
CA TYR A 345 -4.67 -18.04 -36.27
C TYR A 345 -5.66 -17.23 -37.12
N ALA A 346 -6.95 -17.57 -37.03
CA ALA A 346 -8.05 -16.86 -37.67
C ALA A 346 -8.88 -16.04 -36.67
N VAL A 347 -9.34 -14.86 -37.10
CA VAL A 347 -10.20 -13.96 -36.31
C VAL A 347 -11.67 -14.32 -36.50
N LEU A 348 -12.40 -14.57 -35.41
CA LEU A 348 -13.83 -14.84 -35.38
C LEU A 348 -14.57 -13.71 -34.64
N LYS A 349 -15.57 -13.11 -35.30
CA LYS A 349 -16.42 -12.05 -34.71
C LYS A 349 -17.75 -12.63 -34.24
N GLY A 350 -18.25 -12.17 -33.09
CA GLY A 350 -19.58 -12.54 -32.57
C GLY A 350 -19.66 -13.91 -31.89
N MET A 351 -18.52 -14.58 -31.72
CA MET A 351 -18.44 -15.86 -31.04
C MET A 351 -17.93 -15.64 -29.62
N GLY A 352 -18.86 -15.49 -28.67
CA GLY A 352 -18.51 -15.58 -27.26
C GLY A 352 -17.92 -16.96 -27.01
N THR A 353 -16.68 -17.04 -26.54
CA THR A 353 -16.14 -18.32 -26.10
C THR A 353 -16.92 -18.72 -24.87
N SER A 354 -17.97 -19.52 -25.05
CA SER A 354 -18.54 -20.35 -23.98
C SER A 354 -17.55 -21.49 -23.67
N GLY A 355 -16.28 -21.11 -23.45
CA GLY A 355 -15.16 -21.99 -23.21
C GLY A 355 -15.21 -22.50 -21.79
N ASN A 356 -15.00 -23.80 -21.65
CA ASN A 356 -14.94 -24.50 -20.37
C ASN A 356 -14.11 -23.71 -19.34
N LYS A 357 -14.67 -23.50 -18.15
CA LYS A 357 -14.06 -22.82 -16.98
C LYS A 357 -12.84 -23.58 -16.39
N GLU A 358 -12.21 -24.47 -17.16
CA GLU A 358 -11.19 -25.41 -16.68
C GLU A 358 -9.77 -25.03 -17.08
N TYR A 359 -9.56 -24.25 -18.15
CA TYR A 359 -8.21 -23.86 -18.55
C TYR A 359 -7.64 -22.80 -17.60
N LYS A 360 -6.71 -23.22 -16.75
CA LYS A 360 -6.02 -22.39 -15.77
C LYS A 360 -4.55 -22.26 -16.14
N CYS A 361 -4.05 -21.03 -16.13
CA CYS A 361 -2.62 -20.75 -16.18
C CYS A 361 -2.20 -20.04 -14.90
N TRP A 362 -0.91 -20.09 -14.60
CA TRP A 362 -0.36 -19.43 -13.43
C TRP A 362 0.93 -18.70 -13.79
N PRO A 363 1.09 -17.42 -13.37
CA PRO A 363 0.13 -16.58 -12.66
C PRO A 363 -1.01 -16.08 -13.57
N SER A 364 -2.14 -15.65 -12.99
CA SER A 364 -3.29 -15.13 -13.74
C SER A 364 -4.07 -14.06 -12.97
N TYR A 365 -4.70 -13.13 -13.71
CA TYR A 365 -5.65 -12.15 -13.18
C TYR A 365 -6.97 -12.77 -12.70
N SER A 366 -7.27 -14.02 -13.06
CA SER A 366 -8.49 -14.71 -12.63
C SER A 366 -8.17 -16.09 -12.06
N HIS A 367 -8.82 -16.44 -10.95
CA HIS A 367 -8.75 -17.79 -10.38
C HIS A 367 -9.64 -18.80 -11.10
N GLN A 368 -10.59 -18.32 -11.92
CA GLN A 368 -11.58 -19.14 -12.61
C GLN A 368 -11.19 -19.48 -14.06
N GLY A 369 -10.07 -18.95 -14.55
CA GLY A 369 -9.57 -19.23 -15.90
C GLY A 369 -8.30 -18.45 -16.21
N CYS A 370 -7.63 -18.78 -17.30
CA CYS A 370 -6.39 -18.10 -17.68
C CYS A 370 -6.66 -16.70 -18.28
N MET A 371 -6.46 -15.68 -17.46
CA MET A 371 -6.45 -14.27 -17.86
C MET A 371 -5.05 -13.66 -17.67
N LEU A 372 -4.47 -13.14 -18.75
CA LEU A 372 -3.11 -12.59 -18.80
C LEU A 372 -3.12 -11.19 -19.43
N SER A 373 -2.18 -10.33 -19.04
CA SER A 373 -1.97 -9.03 -19.68
C SER A 373 -0.97 -9.16 -20.82
N VAL A 374 -1.36 -8.74 -22.01
CA VAL A 374 -0.54 -8.84 -23.22
C VAL A 374 -0.80 -7.64 -24.14
N HIS A 375 0.24 -7.11 -24.77
CA HIS A 375 0.21 -5.93 -25.62
C HIS A 375 -0.36 -6.17 -27.01
N SER A 376 -0.22 -7.38 -27.56
CA SER A 376 -0.55 -7.64 -28.97
C SER A 376 -1.05 -9.05 -29.24
N ALA A 377 -1.70 -9.24 -30.39
CA ALA A 377 -2.23 -10.54 -30.76
C ALA A 377 -1.14 -11.56 -31.08
N ALA A 378 -0.01 -11.08 -31.59
CA ALA A 378 1.18 -11.89 -31.72
C ALA A 378 1.68 -12.38 -30.35
N GLU A 379 1.69 -11.54 -29.32
CA GLU A 379 2.10 -11.95 -27.97
C GLU A 379 1.13 -12.97 -27.35
N ALA A 380 -0.18 -12.76 -27.53
CA ALA A 380 -1.19 -13.71 -27.08
C ALA A 380 -1.03 -15.07 -27.76
N ALA A 381 -0.83 -15.09 -29.08
CA ALA A 381 -0.57 -16.30 -29.85
C ALA A 381 0.74 -16.96 -29.42
N HIS A 382 1.80 -16.19 -29.18
CA HIS A 382 3.07 -16.72 -28.70
C HIS A 382 2.93 -17.43 -27.35
N ILE A 383 2.21 -16.83 -26.41
CA ILE A 383 1.94 -17.43 -25.10
C ILE A 383 1.04 -18.65 -25.26
N CYS A 384 -0.01 -18.57 -26.08
CA CYS A 384 -0.90 -19.69 -26.34
C CYS A 384 -0.15 -20.90 -26.92
N ASN A 385 0.70 -20.69 -27.93
CA ASN A 385 1.54 -21.73 -28.54
C ASN A 385 2.52 -22.38 -27.54
N SER A 386 2.92 -21.64 -26.50
CA SER A 386 3.78 -22.18 -25.45
C SER A 386 3.04 -23.08 -24.43
N HIS A 387 1.70 -23.06 -24.46
CA HIS A 387 0.84 -23.85 -23.58
C HIS A 387 0.13 -24.96 -24.39
N PRO A 388 0.44 -26.25 -24.16
CA PRO A 388 -0.09 -27.35 -24.97
C PRO A 388 -1.62 -27.50 -25.01
N GLN A 389 -2.33 -26.90 -24.05
CA GLN A 389 -3.79 -26.96 -23.97
C GLN A 389 -4.46 -25.74 -24.60
N CYS A 390 -3.71 -24.65 -24.83
CA CYS A 390 -4.25 -23.43 -25.41
C CYS A 390 -4.39 -23.60 -26.92
N THR A 391 -5.56 -23.20 -27.44
CA THR A 391 -5.89 -23.32 -28.88
C THR A 391 -6.65 -22.10 -29.39
N SER A 392 -7.04 -21.19 -28.50
CA SER A 392 -7.75 -19.96 -28.83
C SER A 392 -7.60 -18.93 -27.72
N PHE A 393 -7.88 -17.67 -28.03
CA PHE A 393 -7.93 -16.59 -27.04
C PHE A 393 -8.92 -15.50 -27.45
N SER A 394 -9.49 -14.82 -26.44
CA SER A 394 -10.35 -13.64 -26.64
C SER A 394 -9.80 -12.41 -25.93
N PHE A 395 -10.24 -11.25 -26.40
CA PHE A 395 -9.92 -9.96 -25.80
C PHE A 395 -11.02 -9.54 -24.82
N SER A 396 -10.61 -9.04 -23.66
CA SER A 396 -11.50 -8.36 -22.73
C SER A 396 -11.49 -6.85 -23.02
N ASP A 397 -12.63 -6.18 -22.82
CA ASP A 397 -12.75 -4.73 -22.94
C ASP A 397 -12.14 -3.95 -21.77
N GLN A 398 -11.83 -4.63 -20.66
CA GLN A 398 -11.29 -4.00 -19.45
C GLN A 398 -9.78 -3.86 -19.50
N LYS A 399 -9.22 -2.65 -19.57
CA LYS A 399 -7.76 -2.43 -19.54
C LYS A 399 -7.15 -2.67 -18.16
N THR A 400 -5.91 -3.16 -18.11
CA THR A 400 -5.07 -3.17 -16.91
C THR A 400 -4.64 -1.74 -16.52
N TRP A 401 -4.02 -1.58 -15.35
CA TRP A 401 -3.57 -0.26 -14.87
C TRP A 401 -2.46 0.36 -15.72
N THR A 402 -1.76 -0.44 -16.53
CA THR A 402 -0.79 0.08 -17.51
C THR A 402 -1.44 0.46 -18.84
N GLY A 403 -2.76 0.24 -18.99
CA GLY A 403 -3.53 0.55 -20.20
C GLY A 403 -3.55 -0.59 -21.24
N ILE A 404 -3.07 -1.78 -20.87
CA ILE A 404 -2.98 -2.96 -21.74
C ILE A 404 -4.32 -3.72 -21.70
N LEU A 405 -4.75 -4.32 -22.81
CA LEU A 405 -5.95 -5.16 -22.83
C LEU A 405 -5.60 -6.59 -22.36
N PRO A 406 -6.16 -7.07 -21.23
CA PRO A 406 -6.01 -8.43 -20.78
C PRO A 406 -6.74 -9.37 -21.72
N ARG A 407 -6.20 -10.58 -21.83
CA ARG A 407 -6.70 -11.63 -22.70
C ARG A 407 -7.03 -12.87 -21.93
N ARG A 408 -8.13 -13.49 -22.34
CA ARG A 408 -8.54 -14.79 -21.86
C ARG A 408 -8.04 -15.83 -22.84
N LEU A 409 -7.19 -16.74 -22.37
CA LEU A 409 -6.81 -17.92 -23.13
C LEU A 409 -7.86 -19.01 -22.90
N THR A 410 -8.25 -19.75 -23.94
CA THR A 410 -9.31 -20.77 -23.91
C THR A 410 -8.90 -22.07 -24.62
N ASN A 411 -9.42 -23.20 -24.12
CA ASN A 411 -9.36 -24.49 -24.81
C ASN A 411 -10.42 -24.56 -25.92
N LYS A 412 -10.16 -25.35 -26.97
CA LYS A 412 -11.10 -25.72 -28.03
C LYS A 412 -12.44 -26.16 -27.42
N GLN A 413 -13.53 -25.65 -27.97
CA GLN A 413 -14.84 -26.25 -27.79
C GLN A 413 -14.96 -27.44 -28.77
N PRO A 414 -15.40 -28.64 -28.32
CA PRO A 414 -15.54 -29.81 -29.19
C PRO A 414 -16.65 -29.68 -30.26
N ALA A 415 -17.33 -28.54 -30.37
CA ALA A 415 -18.44 -28.35 -31.30
C ALA A 415 -18.00 -28.30 -32.77
N CYS A 416 -16.78 -27.82 -33.07
CA CYS A 416 -16.31 -27.70 -34.46
C CYS A 416 -15.67 -28.98 -35.02
N GLU A 417 -15.37 -29.98 -34.19
CA GLU A 417 -14.80 -31.25 -34.68
C GLU A 417 -15.84 -32.17 -35.33
N ARG A 418 -17.14 -31.98 -35.05
CA ARG A 418 -18.16 -32.90 -35.56
C ARG A 418 -18.80 -32.51 -36.89
N PHE A 419 -18.90 -31.22 -37.23
CA PHE A 419 -19.56 -30.80 -38.48
C PHE A 419 -19.03 -29.45 -39.01
N PRO A 420 -17.96 -29.44 -39.83
CA PRO A 420 -17.41 -28.22 -40.44
C PRO A 420 -18.40 -27.43 -41.28
N LEU A 421 -19.42 -28.11 -41.83
CA LEU A 421 -20.43 -27.53 -42.72
C LEU A 421 -21.63 -26.91 -41.98
N LEU A 422 -21.87 -27.23 -40.70
CA LEU A 422 -23.03 -26.68 -39.96
C LEU A 422 -22.80 -25.24 -39.45
N CYS A 423 -21.53 -24.83 -39.28
CA CYS A 423 -21.20 -23.46 -38.83
C CYS A 423 -21.49 -22.38 -39.87
N MET A 424 -21.69 -22.72 -41.15
CA MET A 424 -22.06 -21.74 -42.17
C MET A 424 -23.57 -21.45 -42.23
N MET A 425 -24.42 -22.13 -41.44
CA MET A 425 -25.88 -22.04 -41.61
C MET A 425 -26.69 -21.88 -40.32
N SER A 426 -26.08 -21.66 -39.15
CA SER A 426 -26.86 -21.55 -37.90
C SER A 426 -26.68 -20.18 -37.25
N ASP A 427 -27.71 -19.35 -37.35
CA ASP A 427 -27.91 -18.16 -36.52
C ASP A 427 -27.97 -18.59 -35.04
N CYS A 428 -26.90 -18.32 -34.29
CA CYS A 428 -26.90 -18.43 -32.84
C CYS A 428 -27.40 -17.11 -32.24
N GLU A 429 -28.72 -16.97 -32.12
CA GLU A 429 -29.33 -15.98 -31.23
C GLU A 429 -29.02 -16.35 -29.77
N GLY A 430 -28.29 -15.49 -29.05
CA GLY A 430 -28.13 -15.65 -27.60
C GLY A 430 -27.00 -14.80 -27.00
N LEU A 431 -27.37 -13.60 -26.53
CA LEU A 431 -26.59 -12.68 -25.67
C LEU A 431 -25.27 -12.16 -26.27
N ALA A 432 -25.43 -11.09 -27.04
CA ALA A 432 -24.33 -10.22 -27.47
C ALA A 432 -23.65 -9.53 -26.28
N MET A 433 -22.41 -9.93 -26.00
CA MET A 433 -21.35 -8.96 -25.77
C MET A 433 -20.34 -9.15 -26.90
N GLU A 434 -19.91 -8.04 -27.55
CA GLU A 434 -19.01 -8.04 -28.70
C GLU A 434 -17.58 -8.47 -28.30
N GLU A 435 -17.35 -9.74 -27.96
CA GLU A 435 -15.99 -10.27 -27.84
C GLU A 435 -15.48 -10.76 -29.20
N VAL A 436 -14.25 -10.38 -29.55
CA VAL A 436 -13.52 -10.89 -30.73
C VAL A 436 -12.65 -12.07 -30.29
N GLY A 437 -12.93 -13.26 -30.83
CA GLY A 437 -12.14 -14.46 -30.61
C GLY A 437 -11.10 -14.66 -31.71
N ILE A 438 -9.95 -15.25 -31.36
CA ILE A 438 -8.91 -15.67 -32.30
C ILE A 438 -8.62 -17.16 -32.07
N VAL A 439 -8.66 -17.98 -33.11
CA VAL A 439 -8.61 -19.46 -33.03
C VAL A 439 -7.54 -20.00 -33.98
N GLU A 440 -6.79 -21.01 -33.51
CA GLU A 440 -5.79 -21.71 -34.33
C GLU A 440 -6.45 -22.43 -35.52
N THR A 441 -5.91 -22.26 -36.73
CA THR A 441 -6.47 -22.74 -38.01
C THR A 441 -6.21 -24.20 -38.31
#